data_AF-A0A375I6F2-F1
#
_entry.id   AF-A0A375I6F2-F1
#
_cell.length_a   1.000
_cell.length_b   1.000
_cell.length_c   1.000
_cell.angle_alpha   90.00
_cell.angle_beta   90.00
_cell.angle_gamma   90.00
#
_symmetry.space_group_name_H-M   'P 1'
#
loop_
_entity.id
_entity.type
_entity.pdbx_description
1 polymer ?
#
loop_
_entity_poly.entity_id
_entity_poly.type
_entity_poly.pdbx_seq_one_letter_code
_entity_poly.pdbx_strand_id
1 'polypeptide(L)'
;MNPASTDRPEKQPAGTGIGTTTDQDTGTTRKQARATTKTRIGVLRGTRAGALLATIVLAVLAVRFTPYDAADSTIPLVLVALYLPTTLIIWWFAAAIPRDLHPGSSAQRAAGPVVIALLWTGCTIIYYFELEHAATVTGSEITIPGYLAAIGALSLGVGVLVCADMLLRTHPARRSGGPHDIARWRPLPTADTSRTATTLTCLITLVLALAMALAPTWATRPIQQTAPEPAQIPAVPTTVAGDLAWTLDLDDEIDTLAAGAAGPILADGSRILGLDPADGSTRWTYHRPNAQLLNLPAPSTGMATRIMTGPDRRYAAFAAQASGPMGLGMESWYAKKQVVVTVLDTLTGRVAAEHTLAGQLAAEATTVPATQPIQLTDTAALIGTEAIDLATGTTLWTLPESDAAGTTGTPAHVGPAGHSTFVLRSEPGSDMATDLVLVPQDDPDRRTHLSTVATSANRPLIIDGWTIHYTDEPTYAEGSLAAAINLDEVAAGGTDGVQGIGLGRTVGPDLVRSRTSLVTTAPPTERDDAIPQPAAVFDPVTRTASPAGRSTTVDITTFAADLDREEGTVLLHLVSADGSVTNDLKITDGDRYNNLVYQNQNNGPGERFRDASLIAAPGALLVFVKGEYDARICALRQP
;
A
#
# COMPACT_ATOMS: atom_id res chain seq x y z
N MET A 1 -68.22 50.00 -88.42
CA MET A 1 -68.38 51.45 -88.19
C MET A 1 -67.35 51.86 -87.15
N ASN A 2 -66.38 52.70 -87.54
CA ASN A 2 -65.61 53.61 -86.66
C ASN A 2 -66.57 54.61 -85.97
N PRO A 3 -66.21 55.37 -84.90
CA PRO A 3 -65.05 56.31 -84.79
C PRO A 3 -64.29 56.25 -83.43
N ALA A 4 -63.03 56.70 -83.27
CA ALA A 4 -62.45 58.08 -83.20
C ALA A 4 -62.97 58.93 -82.00
N SER A 5 -62.14 59.23 -80.98
CA SER A 5 -61.11 60.28 -80.82
C SER A 5 -61.65 61.63 -80.29
N THR A 6 -61.05 62.16 -79.22
CA THR A 6 -60.46 63.53 -79.11
C THR A 6 -59.92 63.80 -77.70
N ASP A 7 -59.05 64.80 -77.63
CA ASP A 7 -57.78 64.88 -76.90
C ASP A 7 -57.60 66.35 -76.41
N ARG A 8 -57.21 66.60 -75.13
CA ARG A 8 -56.54 67.82 -74.60
C ARG A 8 -56.47 67.87 -73.05
N PRO A 9 -55.55 68.65 -72.42
CA PRO A 9 -54.19 68.23 -72.04
C PRO A 9 -53.92 68.34 -70.52
N GLU A 10 -52.92 67.62 -70.02
CA GLU A 10 -52.32 67.92 -68.70
C GLU A 10 -50.78 67.86 -68.78
N LYS A 11 -50.15 68.95 -68.32
CA LYS A 11 -48.70 69.13 -68.21
C LYS A 11 -48.21 68.44 -66.94
N GLN A 12 -47.21 67.56 -67.07
CA GLN A 12 -46.46 67.01 -65.93
C GLN A 12 -44.96 67.22 -66.17
N PRO A 13 -44.18 67.76 -65.22
CA PRO A 13 -42.78 68.09 -65.44
C PRO A 13 -41.85 66.90 -65.16
N ALA A 14 -40.77 66.84 -65.92
CA ALA A 14 -39.64 65.92 -65.74
C ALA A 14 -38.61 66.49 -64.75
N GLY A 15 -37.87 65.61 -64.06
CA GLY A 15 -36.50 65.89 -63.61
C GLY A 15 -36.12 65.58 -62.15
N THR A 16 -35.35 64.50 -61.99
CA THR A 16 -34.13 64.33 -61.15
C THR A 16 -34.12 64.61 -59.64
N GLY A 17 -33.76 63.58 -58.86
CA GLY A 17 -33.26 63.69 -57.49
C GLY A 17 -32.79 62.34 -56.92
N ILE A 18 -31.49 62.07 -56.97
CA ILE A 18 -30.78 60.92 -56.39
C ILE A 18 -30.60 61.14 -54.87
N GLY A 19 -30.86 60.12 -54.04
CA GLY A 19 -30.48 60.06 -52.62
C GLY A 19 -30.33 58.60 -52.18
N THR A 20 -29.12 58.06 -52.07
CA THR A 20 -28.27 57.95 -50.86
C THR A 20 -28.85 57.08 -49.74
N THR A 21 -28.67 55.75 -49.82
CA THR A 21 -28.88 54.82 -48.69
C THR A 21 -27.93 53.61 -48.67
N THR A 22 -26.86 53.57 -49.47
CA THR A 22 -26.02 52.36 -49.60
C THR A 22 -24.58 52.47 -49.07
N ASP A 23 -24.09 53.67 -48.72
CA ASP A 23 -22.66 53.87 -48.41
C ASP A 23 -22.34 53.92 -46.89
N GLN A 24 -23.35 54.20 -46.06
CA GLN A 24 -23.18 54.29 -44.61
C GLN A 24 -23.24 52.92 -43.92
N ASP A 25 -24.09 52.03 -44.44
CA ASP A 25 -24.33 50.67 -43.90
C ASP A 25 -23.22 49.68 -44.28
N THR A 26 -22.57 49.91 -45.42
CA THR A 26 -21.37 49.18 -45.88
C THR A 26 -20.12 49.58 -45.10
N GLY A 27 -20.02 50.83 -44.64
CA GLY A 27 -18.91 51.33 -43.82
C GLY A 27 -18.92 50.79 -42.38
N THR A 28 -20.10 50.69 -41.76
CA THR A 28 -20.30 50.12 -40.41
C THR A 28 -20.08 48.61 -40.40
N THR A 29 -20.66 47.86 -41.36
CA THR A 29 -20.41 46.41 -41.50
C THR A 29 -18.93 46.10 -41.76
N ARG A 30 -18.24 46.90 -42.58
CA ARG A 30 -16.80 46.72 -42.83
C ARG A 30 -15.93 47.02 -41.62
N LYS A 31 -16.29 48.02 -40.80
CA LYS A 31 -15.60 48.31 -39.52
C LYS A 31 -15.86 47.21 -38.49
N GLN A 32 -17.10 46.73 -38.36
CA GLN A 32 -17.43 45.60 -37.48
C GLN A 32 -16.72 44.32 -37.91
N ALA A 33 -16.72 43.97 -39.20
CA ALA A 33 -16.02 42.80 -39.73
C ALA A 33 -14.50 42.88 -39.50
N ARG A 34 -13.91 44.07 -39.56
CA ARG A 34 -12.48 44.29 -39.28
C ARG A 34 -12.16 44.19 -37.79
N ALA A 35 -13.05 44.67 -36.92
CA ALA A 35 -12.93 44.55 -35.47
C ALA A 35 -13.07 43.09 -35.00
N THR A 36 -14.04 42.34 -35.52
CA THR A 36 -14.23 40.92 -35.22
C THR A 36 -13.04 40.07 -35.71
N THR A 37 -12.50 40.39 -36.88
CA THR A 37 -11.29 39.74 -37.42
C THR A 37 -10.06 40.00 -36.54
N LYS A 38 -9.86 41.25 -36.09
CA LYS A 38 -8.74 41.61 -35.20
C LYS A 38 -8.84 40.91 -33.85
N THR A 39 -10.07 40.78 -33.32
CA THR A 39 -10.36 40.09 -32.06
C THR A 39 -10.07 38.59 -32.18
N ARG A 40 -10.54 37.92 -33.24
CA ARG A 40 -10.23 36.50 -33.51
C ARG A 40 -8.73 36.21 -33.63
N ILE A 41 -8.00 37.06 -34.35
CA ILE A 41 -6.54 36.93 -34.47
C ILE A 41 -5.85 37.13 -33.11
N GLY A 42 -6.35 38.06 -32.29
CA GLY A 42 -5.86 38.27 -30.92
C GLY A 42 -6.06 37.06 -30.01
N VAL A 43 -7.23 36.43 -30.07
CA VAL A 43 -7.54 35.19 -29.34
C VAL A 43 -6.65 34.04 -29.79
N LEU A 44 -6.51 33.81 -31.10
CA LEU A 44 -5.66 32.74 -31.66
C LEU A 44 -4.18 32.88 -31.29
N ARG A 45 -3.67 34.13 -31.21
CA ARG A 45 -2.31 34.39 -30.73
C ARG A 45 -2.19 34.17 -29.22
N GLY A 46 -3.22 34.57 -28.48
CA GLY A 46 -3.36 34.33 -27.04
C GLY A 46 -3.32 32.85 -26.69
N THR A 47 -4.09 32.04 -27.41
CA THR A 47 -4.15 30.58 -27.23
C THR A 47 -2.85 29.91 -27.66
N ARG A 48 -2.24 30.30 -28.78
CA ARG A 48 -0.94 29.75 -29.24
C ARG A 48 0.17 29.98 -28.22
N ALA A 49 0.27 31.18 -27.65
CA ALA A 49 1.27 31.51 -26.64
C ALA A 49 1.02 30.80 -25.31
N GLY A 50 -0.24 30.75 -24.85
CA GLY A 50 -0.63 30.04 -23.64
C GLY A 50 -0.39 28.53 -23.75
N ALA A 51 -0.74 27.93 -24.90
CA ALA A 51 -0.49 26.53 -25.18
C ALA A 51 1.01 26.19 -25.21
N LEU A 52 1.86 27.04 -25.79
CA LEU A 52 3.31 26.82 -25.80
C LEU A 52 3.92 26.84 -24.39
N LEU A 53 3.55 27.83 -23.57
CA LEU A 53 4.01 27.90 -22.17
C LEU A 53 3.56 26.68 -21.38
N ALA A 54 2.30 26.28 -21.56
CA ALA A 54 1.74 25.09 -20.96
C ALA A 54 2.47 23.80 -21.33
N THR A 55 2.74 23.59 -22.62
CA THR A 55 3.47 22.40 -23.08
C THR A 55 4.86 22.33 -22.48
N ILE A 56 5.56 23.48 -22.37
CA ILE A 56 6.88 23.53 -21.74
C ILE A 56 6.79 23.15 -20.25
N VAL A 57 5.84 23.72 -19.51
CA VAL A 57 5.65 23.41 -18.08
C VAL A 57 5.30 21.94 -17.88
N LEU A 58 4.40 21.39 -18.69
CA LEU A 58 4.00 19.99 -18.64
C LEU A 58 5.13 19.04 -19.04
N ALA A 59 5.98 19.41 -20.00
CA ALA A 59 7.15 18.63 -20.39
C ALA A 59 8.20 18.60 -19.26
N VAL A 60 8.44 19.74 -18.61
CA VAL A 60 9.34 19.83 -17.45
C VAL A 60 8.82 18.99 -16.29
N LEU A 61 7.52 19.06 -16.00
CA LEU A 61 6.90 18.23 -14.96
C LEU A 61 6.95 16.75 -15.32
N ALA A 62 6.61 16.37 -16.55
CA ALA A 62 6.70 15.00 -17.02
C ALA A 62 8.12 14.46 -16.79
N VAL A 63 9.16 15.14 -17.29
CA VAL A 63 10.57 14.76 -17.09
C VAL A 63 10.94 14.68 -15.60
N ARG A 64 10.40 15.55 -14.76
CA ARG A 64 10.64 15.55 -13.30
C ARG A 64 9.96 14.38 -12.57
N PHE A 65 8.81 13.91 -13.04
CA PHE A 65 8.07 12.80 -12.44
C PHE A 65 8.41 11.43 -13.08
N THR A 66 8.95 11.43 -14.31
CA THR A 66 9.40 10.20 -15.00
C THR A 66 10.39 9.33 -14.21
N PRO A 67 11.35 9.87 -13.43
CA PRO A 67 12.31 9.05 -12.70
C PRO A 67 11.74 8.34 -11.46
N TYR A 68 10.47 8.54 -11.09
CA TYR A 68 9.83 7.75 -10.03
C TYR A 68 9.61 6.28 -10.45
N ASP A 69 9.41 6.01 -11.76
CA ASP A 69 9.09 4.68 -12.30
C ASP A 69 10.25 3.97 -13.04
N ALA A 70 11.38 4.64 -13.27
CA ALA A 70 12.52 4.06 -13.98
C ALA A 70 13.28 2.98 -13.17
N ALA A 71 12.80 2.67 -11.95
CA ALA A 71 13.41 1.67 -11.06
C ALA A 71 13.10 0.22 -11.47
N ASP A 72 11.96 -0.04 -12.12
CA ASP A 72 11.56 -1.40 -12.55
C ASP A 72 11.56 -1.59 -14.08
N SER A 73 11.43 -0.52 -14.89
CA SER A 73 11.47 -0.63 -16.37
C SER A 73 11.87 0.67 -17.08
N THR A 74 12.69 0.57 -18.14
CA THR A 74 13.09 1.70 -19.00
C THR A 74 12.08 2.03 -20.11
N ILE A 75 11.08 1.17 -20.32
CA ILE A 75 10.11 1.25 -21.42
C ILE A 75 9.29 2.56 -21.41
N PRO A 76 8.74 3.03 -20.26
CA PRO A 76 7.95 4.27 -20.23
C PRO A 76 8.77 5.51 -20.61
N LEU A 77 10.06 5.51 -20.24
CA LEU A 77 10.98 6.63 -20.49
C LEU A 77 11.34 6.74 -21.97
N VAL A 78 11.55 5.58 -22.64
CA VAL A 78 11.76 5.50 -24.08
C VAL A 78 10.50 5.97 -24.84
N LEU A 79 9.31 5.60 -24.39
CA LEU A 79 8.05 6.00 -25.02
C LEU A 79 7.79 7.51 -24.91
N VAL A 80 8.00 8.12 -23.74
CA VAL A 80 7.88 9.59 -23.58
C VAL A 80 8.95 10.33 -24.40
N ALA A 81 10.18 9.80 -24.42
CA ALA A 81 11.29 10.37 -25.21
C ALA A 81 11.06 10.27 -26.72
N LEU A 82 10.31 9.27 -27.20
CA LEU A 82 9.90 9.12 -28.61
C LEU A 82 8.65 9.96 -28.97
N TYR A 83 7.81 10.31 -27.98
CA TYR A 83 6.61 11.13 -28.19
C TYR A 83 6.91 12.58 -28.61
N LEU A 84 7.88 13.23 -27.95
CA LEU A 84 8.31 14.60 -28.31
C LEU A 84 8.86 14.73 -29.75
N PRO A 85 9.77 13.87 -30.24
CA PRO A 85 10.26 13.96 -31.61
C PRO A 85 9.17 13.59 -32.63
N THR A 86 8.31 12.61 -32.37
CA THR A 86 7.20 12.27 -33.28
C THR A 86 6.21 13.43 -33.41
N THR A 87 5.87 14.11 -32.32
CA THR A 87 5.02 15.32 -32.37
C THR A 87 5.67 16.50 -33.09
N LEU A 88 6.98 16.71 -32.91
CA LEU A 88 7.75 17.71 -33.67
C LEU A 88 7.81 17.39 -35.17
N ILE A 89 7.93 16.12 -35.55
CA ILE A 89 7.92 15.66 -36.94
C ILE A 89 6.54 15.90 -37.58
N ILE A 90 5.45 15.55 -36.88
CA ILE A 90 4.08 15.82 -37.36
C ILE A 90 3.86 17.33 -37.55
N TRP A 91 4.33 18.16 -36.62
CA TRP A 91 4.27 19.61 -36.73
C TRP A 91 5.11 20.15 -37.90
N TRP A 92 6.31 19.61 -38.11
CA TRP A 92 7.17 19.99 -39.23
C TRP A 92 6.54 19.63 -40.58
N PHE A 93 5.98 18.42 -40.72
CA PHE A 93 5.22 18.02 -41.90
C PHE A 93 4.03 18.94 -42.14
N ALA A 94 3.24 19.24 -41.11
CA ALA A 94 2.13 20.20 -41.17
C ALA A 94 2.59 21.59 -41.63
N ALA A 95 3.76 22.04 -41.19
CA ALA A 95 4.36 23.32 -41.61
C ALA A 95 4.95 23.29 -43.02
N ALA A 96 5.29 22.10 -43.54
CA ALA A 96 5.92 21.87 -44.83
C ALA A 96 4.94 21.55 -45.98
N ILE A 97 3.67 21.22 -45.69
CA ILE A 97 2.63 21.02 -46.72
C ILE A 97 2.61 22.25 -47.66
N PRO A 98 2.79 22.04 -48.99
CA PRO A 98 3.01 23.12 -49.95
C PRO A 98 1.86 24.13 -50.02
N ARG A 99 2.24 25.38 -50.25
CA ARG A 99 1.43 26.60 -50.17
C ARG A 99 0.48 26.82 -51.36
N ASP A 100 0.33 25.83 -52.22
CA ASP A 100 -0.34 25.95 -53.53
C ASP A 100 -1.77 25.42 -53.55
N LEU A 101 -2.40 25.22 -52.38
CA LEU A 101 -3.83 24.94 -52.34
C LEU A 101 -4.63 26.21 -52.66
N HIS A 102 -5.28 26.20 -53.83
CA HIS A 102 -6.12 27.27 -54.35
C HIS A 102 -7.10 27.82 -53.28
N PRO A 103 -7.34 29.15 -53.22
CA PRO A 103 -8.13 29.79 -52.15
C PRO A 103 -9.63 29.40 -52.10
N GLY A 104 -10.10 28.59 -53.06
CA GLY A 104 -11.52 28.44 -53.41
C GLY A 104 -12.31 27.39 -52.63
N SER A 105 -11.70 26.38 -52.00
CA SER A 105 -12.46 25.34 -51.31
C SER A 105 -12.42 25.51 -49.79
N SER A 106 -13.58 25.75 -49.17
CA SER A 106 -13.74 25.75 -47.71
C SER A 106 -13.48 24.37 -47.09
N ALA A 107 -13.71 23.30 -47.87
CA ALA A 107 -13.50 21.91 -47.46
C ALA A 107 -12.02 21.56 -47.20
N GLN A 108 -11.07 22.08 -48.00
CA GLN A 108 -9.65 21.75 -47.85
C GLN A 108 -8.97 22.52 -46.70
N ARG A 109 -9.54 23.64 -46.23
CA ARG A 109 -9.05 24.37 -45.05
C ARG A 109 -9.32 23.63 -43.74
N ALA A 110 -10.31 22.74 -43.72
CA ALA A 110 -10.63 21.88 -42.58
C ALA A 110 -9.95 20.50 -42.66
N ALA A 111 -9.67 20.01 -43.88
CA ALA A 111 -9.09 18.68 -44.08
C ALA A 111 -7.69 18.49 -43.47
N GLY A 112 -6.79 19.47 -43.64
CA GLY A 112 -5.42 19.41 -43.07
C GLY A 112 -5.41 19.29 -41.54
N PRO A 113 -6.09 20.19 -40.80
CA PRO A 113 -6.24 20.09 -39.35
C PRO A 113 -6.87 18.78 -38.88
N VAL A 114 -7.87 18.27 -39.61
CA VAL A 114 -8.54 16.99 -39.30
C VAL A 114 -7.59 15.81 -39.48
N VAL A 115 -6.82 15.76 -40.57
CA VAL A 115 -5.83 14.69 -40.83
C VAL A 115 -4.73 14.71 -39.77
N ILE A 116 -4.26 15.90 -39.37
CA ILE A 116 -3.25 16.04 -38.31
C ILE A 116 -3.82 15.62 -36.95
N ALA A 117 -5.06 16.01 -36.63
CA ALA A 117 -5.74 15.59 -35.42
C ALA A 117 -5.93 14.07 -35.37
N LEU A 118 -6.29 13.44 -36.51
CA LEU A 118 -6.44 11.98 -36.62
C LEU A 118 -5.11 11.24 -36.48
N LEU A 119 -4.05 11.68 -37.17
CA LEU A 119 -2.70 11.10 -37.05
C LEU A 119 -2.19 11.15 -35.62
N TRP A 120 -2.44 12.27 -34.95
CA TRP A 120 -1.96 12.51 -33.61
C TRP A 120 -2.81 11.79 -32.55
N THR A 121 -4.12 11.67 -32.75
CA THR A 121 -5.00 10.80 -31.95
C THR A 121 -4.56 9.33 -32.12
N GLY A 122 -4.26 8.90 -33.34
CA GLY A 122 -3.75 7.56 -33.64
C GLY A 122 -2.42 7.26 -32.94
N CYS A 123 -1.44 8.17 -33.00
CA CYS A 123 -0.19 8.02 -32.24
C CYS A 123 -0.47 7.93 -30.73
N THR A 124 -1.35 8.77 -30.18
CA THR A 124 -1.68 8.77 -28.74
C THR A 124 -2.34 7.46 -28.32
N ILE A 125 -3.19 6.87 -29.16
CA ILE A 125 -3.81 5.55 -28.93
C ILE A 125 -2.77 4.43 -28.99
N ILE A 126 -1.83 4.47 -29.94
CA ILE A 126 -0.75 3.47 -30.01
C ILE A 126 0.13 3.55 -28.74
N TYR A 127 0.51 4.76 -28.32
CA TYR A 127 1.24 4.95 -27.07
C TYR A 127 0.46 4.46 -25.84
N TYR A 128 -0.86 4.64 -25.82
CA TYR A 128 -1.75 4.12 -24.76
C TYR A 128 -1.65 2.59 -24.67
N PHE A 129 -1.82 1.88 -25.79
CA PHE A 129 -1.82 0.42 -25.80
C PHE A 129 -0.44 -0.18 -25.47
N GLU A 130 0.64 0.45 -25.94
CA GLU A 130 2.00 0.02 -25.60
C GLU A 130 2.33 0.23 -24.11
N LEU A 131 1.81 1.32 -23.51
CA LEU A 131 1.97 1.56 -22.07
C LEU A 131 1.15 0.56 -21.23
N GLU A 132 -0.08 0.26 -21.66
CA GLU A 132 -0.95 -0.75 -21.04
C GLU A 132 -0.32 -2.14 -21.14
N HIS A 133 0.20 -2.51 -22.31
CA HIS A 133 0.89 -3.79 -22.51
C HIS A 133 2.14 -3.90 -21.62
N ALA A 134 2.99 -2.86 -21.57
CA ALA A 134 4.13 -2.83 -20.67
C ALA A 134 3.73 -2.91 -19.19
N ALA A 135 2.61 -2.30 -18.79
CA ALA A 135 2.11 -2.36 -17.43
C ALA A 135 1.60 -3.77 -17.04
N THR A 136 0.90 -4.45 -17.96
CA THR A 136 0.44 -5.84 -17.72
C THR A 136 1.57 -6.84 -17.59
N VAL A 137 2.67 -6.65 -18.34
CA VAL A 137 3.85 -7.55 -18.30
C VAL A 137 4.70 -7.32 -17.04
N THR A 138 4.66 -6.13 -16.46
CA THR A 138 5.50 -5.75 -15.30
C THR A 138 4.77 -5.90 -13.95
N GLY A 139 3.50 -6.32 -13.93
CA GLY A 139 2.70 -6.47 -12.69
C GLY A 139 2.45 -5.15 -11.95
N SER A 140 2.71 -4.01 -12.60
CA SER A 140 2.66 -2.69 -12.01
C SER A 140 1.28 -2.06 -12.25
N GLU A 141 0.34 -2.20 -11.32
CA GLU A 141 -1.02 -1.61 -11.40
C GLU A 141 -1.04 -0.06 -11.25
N ILE A 142 0.12 0.51 -10.92
CA ILE A 142 0.37 1.90 -10.49
C ILE A 142 0.53 2.87 -11.66
N THR A 143 0.99 2.34 -12.79
CA THR A 143 1.81 3.05 -13.78
C THR A 143 0.95 3.88 -14.76
N ILE A 144 -0.37 3.86 -14.61
CA ILE A 144 -1.29 4.20 -15.69
C ILE A 144 -1.98 5.58 -15.51
N PRO A 145 -2.58 5.94 -14.36
CA PRO A 145 -3.43 7.14 -14.31
C PRO A 145 -2.64 8.45 -14.49
N GLY A 146 -1.48 8.55 -13.84
CA GLY A 146 -0.61 9.74 -13.91
C GLY A 146 0.02 9.92 -15.29
N TYR A 147 0.52 8.85 -15.90
CA TYR A 147 1.14 8.91 -17.23
C TYR A 147 0.12 9.17 -18.33
N LEU A 148 -1.07 8.56 -18.26
CA LEU A 148 -2.17 8.87 -19.16
C LEU A 148 -2.65 10.32 -19.02
N ALA A 149 -2.72 10.83 -17.79
CA ALA A 149 -3.01 12.23 -17.57
C ALA A 149 -1.91 13.14 -18.13
N ALA A 150 -0.62 12.76 -18.02
CA ALA A 150 0.52 13.52 -18.54
C ALA A 150 0.53 13.55 -20.07
N ILE A 151 0.37 12.40 -20.71
CA ILE A 151 0.32 12.26 -22.17
C ILE A 151 -0.95 12.91 -22.71
N GLY A 152 -2.08 12.75 -22.02
CA GLY A 152 -3.34 13.46 -22.32
C GLY A 152 -3.19 14.99 -22.22
N ALA A 153 -2.45 15.47 -21.22
CA ALA A 153 -2.15 16.89 -21.01
C ALA A 153 -1.19 17.46 -22.07
N LEU A 154 -0.07 16.78 -22.28
CA LEU A 154 0.94 17.13 -23.29
C LEU A 154 0.34 17.09 -24.68
N SER A 155 -0.46 16.06 -24.95
CA SER A 155 -1.22 16.00 -26.18
C SER A 155 -2.11 17.24 -26.24
N LEU A 156 -3.15 17.40 -25.41
CA LEU A 156 -4.06 18.56 -25.48
C LEU A 156 -3.36 19.91 -25.68
N GLY A 157 -2.26 20.18 -24.96
CA GLY A 157 -1.43 21.38 -25.14
C GLY A 157 -0.83 21.51 -26.54
N VAL A 158 -0.16 20.46 -27.04
CA VAL A 158 0.40 20.44 -28.41
C VAL A 158 -0.71 20.51 -29.45
N GLY A 159 -1.83 19.80 -29.29
CA GLY A 159 -2.95 19.82 -30.23
C GLY A 159 -3.56 21.22 -30.38
N VAL A 160 -3.77 21.92 -29.26
CA VAL A 160 -4.24 23.32 -29.25
C VAL A 160 -3.20 24.25 -29.91
N LEU A 161 -1.91 24.03 -29.66
CA LEU A 161 -0.82 24.79 -30.30
C LEU A 161 -0.84 24.62 -31.82
N VAL A 162 -0.92 23.38 -32.32
CA VAL A 162 -0.94 23.06 -33.75
C VAL A 162 -2.19 23.63 -34.43
N CYS A 163 -3.37 23.43 -33.84
CA CYS A 163 -4.63 23.96 -34.37
C CYS A 163 -4.64 25.50 -34.43
N ALA A 164 -4.16 26.18 -33.38
CA ALA A 164 -4.07 27.64 -33.37
C ALA A 164 -3.07 28.16 -34.42
N ASP A 165 -1.92 27.49 -34.58
CA ASP A 165 -0.93 27.86 -35.60
C ASP A 165 -1.44 27.63 -37.02
N MET A 166 -2.11 26.50 -37.28
CA MET A 166 -2.75 26.19 -38.56
C MET A 166 -3.83 27.20 -38.91
N LEU A 167 -4.72 27.52 -37.97
CA LEU A 167 -5.78 28.52 -38.17
C LEU A 167 -5.21 29.91 -38.43
N LEU A 168 -4.08 30.28 -37.82
CA LEU A 168 -3.37 31.53 -38.14
C LEU A 168 -2.72 31.51 -39.53
N ARG A 169 -2.16 30.38 -39.95
CA ARG A 169 -1.50 30.21 -41.26
C ARG A 169 -2.47 30.12 -42.44
N THR A 170 -3.68 29.60 -42.20
CA THR A 170 -4.75 29.43 -43.19
C THR A 170 -5.81 30.55 -43.16
N HIS A 171 -5.66 31.51 -42.23
CA HIS A 171 -6.61 32.60 -42.07
C HIS A 171 -6.73 33.43 -43.37
N PRO A 172 -7.94 33.76 -43.85
CA PRO A 172 -8.15 34.47 -45.13
C PRO A 172 -7.47 35.84 -45.21
N ALA A 173 -7.24 36.47 -44.05
CA ALA A 173 -6.58 37.77 -43.93
C ALA A 173 -5.04 37.70 -43.92
N ARG A 174 -4.43 36.51 -44.05
CA ARG A 174 -2.98 36.35 -44.01
C ARG A 174 -2.33 36.91 -45.27
N ARG A 175 -1.27 37.71 -45.09
CA ARG A 175 -0.36 38.13 -46.15
C ARG A 175 1.01 37.53 -45.85
N SER A 176 1.45 36.58 -46.69
CA SER A 176 2.72 35.88 -46.50
C SER A 176 3.92 36.81 -46.76
N GLY A 177 5.03 36.58 -46.06
CA GLY A 177 6.33 37.21 -46.37
C GLY A 177 6.52 38.67 -45.92
N GLY A 178 5.48 39.35 -45.45
CA GLY A 178 5.57 40.75 -45.00
C GLY A 178 5.84 40.91 -43.49
N PRO A 179 6.27 42.10 -43.03
CA PRO A 179 6.43 42.40 -41.61
C PRO A 179 5.14 42.11 -40.83
N HIS A 180 3.98 42.36 -41.43
CA HIS A 180 2.65 42.22 -40.82
C HIS A 180 2.05 40.80 -40.94
N ASP A 181 2.87 39.78 -41.20
CA ASP A 181 2.40 38.39 -41.20
C ASP A 181 1.76 38.05 -39.84
N ILE A 182 0.50 37.64 -39.89
CA ILE A 182 -0.28 37.31 -38.70
C ILE A 182 0.22 36.04 -38.00
N ALA A 183 0.92 35.16 -38.72
CA ALA A 183 1.49 33.91 -38.19
C ALA A 183 2.88 34.10 -37.54
N ARG A 184 3.56 35.24 -37.77
CA ARG A 184 4.85 35.55 -37.12
C ARG A 184 4.67 35.63 -35.61
N TRP A 185 5.59 34.99 -34.87
CA TRP A 185 5.73 35.19 -33.44
C TRP A 185 6.02 36.67 -33.16
N ARG A 186 5.08 37.35 -32.52
CA ARG A 186 5.17 38.75 -32.10
C ARG A 186 4.71 38.85 -30.63
N PRO A 187 5.19 39.84 -29.88
CA PRO A 187 4.66 40.15 -28.56
C PRO A 187 3.13 40.32 -28.62
N LEU A 188 2.42 39.77 -27.65
CA LEU A 188 0.95 39.80 -27.63
C LEU A 188 0.47 41.27 -27.63
N PRO A 189 -0.49 41.65 -28.51
CA PRO A 189 -1.13 42.95 -28.41
C PRO A 189 -1.92 43.03 -27.09
N THR A 190 -1.91 44.21 -26.45
CA THR A 190 -2.48 44.54 -25.13
C THR A 190 -4.03 44.53 -25.06
N ALA A 191 -4.71 43.83 -25.96
CA ALA A 191 -6.17 43.75 -25.96
C ALA A 191 -6.69 42.74 -24.91
N ASP A 192 -7.80 43.05 -24.25
CA ASP A 192 -8.33 42.22 -23.14
C ASP A 192 -8.67 40.78 -23.56
N THR A 193 -9.13 40.57 -24.79
CA THR A 193 -9.48 39.24 -25.30
C THR A 193 -8.30 38.33 -25.57
N SER A 194 -7.09 38.87 -25.83
CA SER A 194 -5.89 38.02 -25.94
C SER A 194 -5.44 37.59 -24.54
N ARG A 195 -5.53 38.48 -23.54
CA ARG A 195 -5.20 38.19 -22.15
C ARG A 195 -6.11 37.10 -21.57
N THR A 196 -7.42 37.21 -21.74
CA THR A 196 -8.37 36.21 -21.21
C THR A 196 -8.15 34.82 -21.80
N ALA A 197 -7.87 34.75 -23.11
CA ALA A 197 -7.56 33.49 -23.77
C ALA A 197 -6.26 32.89 -23.23
N THR A 198 -5.18 33.67 -23.09
CA THR A 198 -3.91 33.20 -22.54
C THR A 198 -4.03 32.78 -21.08
N THR A 199 -4.80 33.52 -20.27
CA THR A 199 -5.03 33.18 -18.85
C THR A 199 -5.82 31.88 -18.71
N LEU A 200 -6.81 31.63 -19.57
CA LEU A 200 -7.62 30.42 -19.50
C LEU A 200 -6.80 29.18 -19.86
N THR A 201 -5.98 29.24 -20.93
CA THR A 201 -5.06 28.14 -21.25
C THR A 201 -4.06 27.92 -20.12
N CYS A 202 -3.48 29.00 -19.59
CA CYS A 202 -2.51 28.92 -18.50
C CYS A 202 -3.13 28.31 -17.22
N LEU A 203 -4.38 28.66 -16.90
CA LEU A 203 -5.12 28.12 -15.76
C LEU A 203 -5.41 26.62 -15.92
N ILE A 204 -5.94 26.20 -17.07
CA ILE A 204 -6.19 24.76 -17.35
C ILE A 204 -4.89 23.97 -17.20
N THR A 205 -3.78 24.55 -17.63
CA THR A 205 -2.48 23.85 -17.61
C THR A 205 -1.83 23.88 -16.26
N LEU A 206 -2.10 24.90 -15.43
CA LEU A 206 -1.75 24.92 -14.02
C LEU A 206 -2.54 23.84 -13.26
N VAL A 207 -3.83 23.67 -13.55
CA VAL A 207 -4.66 22.61 -12.95
C VAL A 207 -4.16 21.23 -13.35
N LEU A 208 -3.85 21.01 -14.64
CA LEU A 208 -3.25 19.76 -15.13
C LEU A 208 -1.86 19.51 -14.53
N ALA A 209 -1.02 20.55 -14.44
CA ALA A 209 0.29 20.50 -13.80
C ALA A 209 0.17 20.14 -12.31
N LEU A 210 -0.80 20.71 -11.61
CA LEU A 210 -1.06 20.45 -10.21
C LEU A 210 -1.61 19.02 -10.01
N ALA A 211 -2.52 18.57 -10.87
CA ALA A 211 -3.02 17.19 -10.87
C ALA A 211 -1.87 16.19 -11.09
N MET A 212 -0.99 16.46 -12.05
CA MET A 212 0.24 15.69 -12.29
C MET A 212 1.20 15.73 -11.10
N ALA A 213 1.37 16.90 -10.49
CA ALA A 213 2.28 17.07 -9.38
C ALA A 213 1.80 16.36 -8.12
N LEU A 214 0.49 16.27 -7.94
CA LEU A 214 -0.13 15.59 -6.83
C LEU A 214 -0.31 14.09 -7.09
N ALA A 215 -0.38 13.62 -8.35
CA ALA A 215 -0.64 12.22 -8.69
C ALA A 215 0.23 11.20 -7.91
N PRO A 216 1.56 11.39 -7.74
CA PRO A 216 2.38 10.48 -6.93
C PRO A 216 1.99 10.47 -5.44
N THR A 217 1.55 11.61 -4.90
CA THR A 217 1.09 11.72 -3.51
C THR A 217 -0.27 11.07 -3.29
N TRP A 218 -1.12 10.97 -4.33
CA TRP A 218 -2.36 10.21 -4.26
C TRP A 218 -2.11 8.71 -4.42
N ALA A 219 -1.16 8.34 -5.29
CA ALA A 219 -0.83 6.94 -5.58
C ALA A 219 -0.15 6.20 -4.41
N THR A 220 0.44 6.92 -3.45
CA THR A 220 1.17 6.35 -2.30
C THR A 220 0.42 6.44 -0.99
N ARG A 221 -0.75 7.11 -0.96
CA ARG A 221 -1.55 7.23 0.25
C ARG A 221 -2.19 5.89 0.58
N PRO A 222 -2.21 5.51 1.88
CA PRO A 222 -2.98 4.35 2.29
C PRO A 222 -4.46 4.60 2.03
N ILE A 223 -5.12 3.58 1.50
CA ILE A 223 -6.57 3.50 1.36
C ILE A 223 -7.07 2.74 2.59
N GLN A 224 -7.98 3.37 3.33
CA GLN A 224 -8.51 2.83 4.58
C GLN A 224 -10.02 2.91 4.58
N GLN A 225 -10.64 1.80 4.97
CA GLN A 225 -12.04 1.78 5.39
C GLN A 225 -12.06 1.44 6.87
N THR A 226 -12.42 2.41 7.68
CA THR A 226 -12.48 2.23 9.14
C THR A 226 -13.85 1.75 9.58
N ALA A 227 -13.89 0.99 10.67
CA ALA A 227 -15.11 0.57 11.34
C ALA A 227 -15.36 1.41 12.61
N PRO A 228 -16.62 1.55 13.06
CA PRO A 228 -16.89 2.00 14.42
C PRO A 228 -16.34 0.97 15.43
N GLU A 229 -15.92 1.47 16.58
CA GLU A 229 -15.52 0.63 17.70
C GLU A 229 -16.69 -0.29 18.11
N PRO A 230 -16.46 -1.60 18.28
CA PRO A 230 -17.52 -2.53 18.64
C PRO A 230 -18.08 -2.20 20.04
N ALA A 231 -19.40 -2.24 20.17
CA ALA A 231 -20.08 -1.94 21.45
C ALA A 231 -19.73 -2.95 22.56
N GLN A 232 -19.36 -4.17 22.17
CA GLN A 232 -18.92 -5.23 23.09
C GLN A 232 -17.80 -6.02 22.43
N ILE A 233 -16.75 -6.30 23.20
CA ILE A 233 -15.66 -7.18 22.79
C ILE A 233 -16.03 -8.61 23.21
N PRO A 234 -16.09 -9.57 22.27
CA PRO A 234 -16.35 -10.97 22.60
C PRO A 234 -15.22 -11.57 23.45
N ALA A 235 -15.51 -12.63 24.21
CA ALA A 235 -14.48 -13.36 24.94
C ALA A 235 -13.54 -14.11 23.99
N VAL A 236 -12.29 -14.29 24.38
CA VAL A 236 -11.34 -15.15 23.66
C VAL A 236 -11.71 -16.62 23.96
N PRO A 237 -11.91 -17.46 22.93
CA PRO A 237 -12.13 -18.89 23.11
C PRO A 237 -11.00 -19.57 23.87
N THR A 238 -11.36 -20.43 24.83
CA THR A 238 -10.41 -21.21 25.62
C THR A 238 -10.47 -22.71 25.33
N THR A 239 -11.39 -23.16 24.47
CA THR A 239 -11.57 -24.58 24.13
C THR A 239 -11.73 -24.76 22.64
N VAL A 240 -11.41 -25.96 22.13
CA VAL A 240 -11.60 -26.32 20.70
C VAL A 240 -13.02 -26.72 20.33
N ALA A 241 -13.96 -26.68 21.29
CA ALA A 241 -15.35 -27.03 21.04
C ALA A 241 -16.02 -26.01 20.11
N GLY A 242 -17.06 -26.46 19.39
CA GLY A 242 -17.89 -25.60 18.57
C GLY A 242 -18.12 -26.12 17.16
N ASP A 243 -19.20 -25.67 16.53
CA ASP A 243 -19.49 -26.01 15.14
C ASP A 243 -18.76 -25.07 14.18
N LEU A 244 -18.48 -25.55 12.96
CA LEU A 244 -17.98 -24.70 11.88
C LEU A 244 -18.97 -23.55 11.60
N ALA A 245 -18.50 -22.33 11.79
CA ALA A 245 -19.28 -21.11 11.63
C ALA A 245 -19.20 -20.56 10.21
N TRP A 246 -17.97 -20.43 9.70
CA TRP A 246 -17.67 -19.89 8.39
C TRP A 246 -16.29 -20.36 7.92
N THR A 247 -16.08 -20.31 6.60
CA THR A 247 -14.81 -20.63 5.95
C THR A 247 -14.40 -19.52 5.01
N LEU A 248 -13.10 -19.27 4.90
CA LEU A 248 -12.52 -18.33 3.96
C LEU A 248 -11.41 -19.04 3.18
N ASP A 249 -11.57 -19.14 1.86
CA ASP A 249 -10.56 -19.63 0.94
C ASP A 249 -9.61 -18.50 0.55
N LEU A 250 -8.33 -18.85 0.40
CA LEU A 250 -7.22 -17.92 0.26
C LEU A 250 -6.27 -18.37 -0.84
N ASP A 251 -5.76 -17.41 -1.61
CA ASP A 251 -4.78 -17.63 -2.67
C ASP A 251 -3.34 -17.60 -2.10
N ASP A 252 -2.41 -18.39 -2.65
CA ASP A 252 -1.08 -18.72 -2.05
C ASP A 252 -0.15 -17.54 -1.69
N GLU A 253 -0.49 -16.28 -2.01
CA GLU A 253 0.38 -15.12 -1.78
C GLU A 253 0.37 -14.64 -0.30
N ILE A 254 0.35 -15.62 0.60
CA ILE A 254 0.74 -15.64 2.01
C ILE A 254 -0.19 -14.83 2.94
N ASP A 255 -1.13 -15.55 3.53
CA ASP A 255 -2.06 -15.06 4.53
C ASP A 255 -1.56 -15.26 5.95
N THR A 256 -0.90 -14.24 6.47
CA THR A 256 -0.59 -14.21 7.91
C THR A 256 -1.86 -13.88 8.68
N LEU A 257 -2.20 -14.71 9.66
CA LEU A 257 -3.33 -14.51 10.55
C LEU A 257 -2.83 -14.10 11.95
N ALA A 258 -3.45 -13.09 12.53
CA ALA A 258 -3.19 -12.63 13.89
C ALA A 258 -4.50 -12.40 14.65
N ALA A 259 -4.43 -12.42 15.98
CA ALA A 259 -5.58 -12.09 16.82
C ALA A 259 -5.51 -10.62 17.25
N GLY A 260 -6.49 -9.82 16.83
CA GLY A 260 -6.72 -8.45 17.32
C GLY A 260 -7.63 -8.40 18.54
N ALA A 261 -7.89 -7.19 19.04
CA ALA A 261 -8.69 -6.97 20.25
C ALA A 261 -10.20 -7.21 20.06
N ALA A 262 -10.73 -7.20 18.83
CA ALA A 262 -12.14 -7.47 18.54
C ALA A 262 -12.40 -8.63 17.57
N GLY A 263 -11.36 -9.39 17.23
CA GLY A 263 -11.47 -10.48 16.28
C GLY A 263 -10.19 -10.73 15.48
N PRO A 264 -10.28 -11.54 14.43
CA PRO A 264 -9.15 -11.91 13.59
C PRO A 264 -8.65 -10.74 12.72
N ILE A 265 -7.35 -10.73 12.46
CA ILE A 265 -6.71 -9.83 11.49
C ILE A 265 -5.99 -10.68 10.45
N LEU A 266 -6.34 -10.47 9.19
CA LEU A 266 -5.77 -11.16 8.04
C LEU A 266 -4.88 -10.21 7.26
N ALA A 267 -3.64 -10.61 7.00
CA ALA A 267 -2.74 -9.92 6.07
C ALA A 267 -2.68 -10.71 4.75
N ASP A 268 -3.43 -10.24 3.76
CA ASP A 268 -3.59 -10.82 2.42
C ASP A 268 -2.78 -9.98 1.41
N GLY A 269 -1.63 -10.51 0.99
CA GLY A 269 -0.71 -9.83 0.05
C GLY A 269 -0.26 -8.44 0.52
N SER A 270 -0.93 -7.39 0.03
CA SER A 270 -0.69 -5.96 0.37
C SER A 270 -1.84 -5.31 1.14
N ARG A 271 -2.83 -6.10 1.57
CA ARG A 271 -4.03 -5.67 2.29
C ARG A 271 -4.02 -6.25 3.69
N ILE A 272 -4.57 -5.49 4.62
CA ILE A 272 -4.79 -5.93 6.00
C ILE A 272 -6.26 -5.73 6.30
N LEU A 273 -6.91 -6.82 6.71
CA LEU A 273 -8.34 -6.90 6.92
C LEU A 273 -8.61 -7.23 8.39
N GLY A 274 -9.44 -6.43 9.05
CA GLY A 274 -10.07 -6.84 10.30
C GLY A 274 -11.35 -7.60 9.98
N LEU A 275 -11.43 -8.85 10.41
CA LEU A 275 -12.59 -9.70 10.13
C LEU A 275 -13.57 -9.68 11.31
N ASP A 276 -14.86 -9.82 11.00
CA ASP A 276 -15.88 -10.07 12.00
C ASP A 276 -15.78 -11.53 12.46
N PRO A 277 -15.58 -11.81 13.76
CA PRO A 277 -15.50 -13.18 14.24
C PRO A 277 -16.79 -13.99 14.00
N ALA A 278 -17.95 -13.35 13.89
CA ALA A 278 -19.23 -14.04 13.79
C ALA A 278 -19.49 -14.66 12.40
N ASP A 279 -19.06 -14.00 11.33
CA ASP A 279 -19.36 -14.38 9.94
C ASP A 279 -18.18 -14.28 8.95
N GLY A 280 -17.01 -13.79 9.39
CA GLY A 280 -15.82 -13.65 8.57
C GLY A 280 -15.84 -12.44 7.63
N SER A 281 -16.86 -11.58 7.69
CA SER A 281 -16.95 -10.38 6.85
C SER A 281 -15.89 -9.33 7.22
N THR A 282 -15.45 -8.55 6.23
CA THR A 282 -14.47 -7.48 6.48
C THR A 282 -15.12 -6.30 7.20
N ARG A 283 -14.65 -5.99 8.43
CA ARG A 283 -15.08 -4.83 9.22
C ARG A 283 -14.34 -3.57 8.80
N TRP A 284 -13.02 -3.67 8.70
CA TRP A 284 -12.15 -2.58 8.27
C TRP A 284 -11.06 -3.11 7.36
N THR A 285 -10.56 -2.24 6.48
CA THR A 285 -9.47 -2.57 5.55
C THR A 285 -8.41 -1.49 5.59
N TYR A 286 -7.16 -1.91 5.49
CA TYR A 286 -6.03 -1.07 5.19
C TYR A 286 -5.33 -1.64 3.96
N HIS A 287 -5.06 -0.79 2.99
CA HIS A 287 -4.25 -1.14 1.84
C HIS A 287 -3.35 0.02 1.49
N ARG A 288 -2.06 -0.24 1.30
CA ARG A 288 -1.16 0.74 0.71
C ARG A 288 -0.84 0.29 -0.71
N PRO A 289 -1.32 1.03 -1.73
CA PRO A 289 -0.93 0.75 -3.09
C PRO A 289 0.59 0.78 -3.18
N ASN A 290 1.17 -0.13 -3.97
CA ASN A 290 2.59 -0.09 -4.35
C ASN A 290 3.55 -0.38 -3.20
N ALA A 291 3.02 -0.96 -2.13
CA ALA A 291 3.82 -1.39 -1.01
C ALA A 291 3.71 -2.89 -0.86
N GLN A 292 4.86 -3.54 -0.70
CA GLN A 292 4.94 -4.96 -0.41
C GLN A 292 5.05 -5.14 1.09
N LEU A 293 4.20 -5.97 1.70
CA LEU A 293 4.35 -6.35 3.10
C LEU A 293 5.65 -7.15 3.28
N LEU A 294 6.41 -6.77 4.29
CA LEU A 294 7.66 -7.42 4.65
C LEU A 294 7.43 -8.42 5.78
N ASN A 295 8.17 -9.51 5.74
CA ASN A 295 8.23 -10.44 6.85
C ASN A 295 8.92 -9.76 8.04
N LEU A 296 8.33 -9.88 9.22
CA LEU A 296 8.93 -9.46 10.47
C LEU A 296 9.93 -10.54 10.92
N PRO A 297 11.07 -10.16 11.55
CA PRO A 297 12.05 -11.11 12.05
C PRO A 297 11.50 -11.89 13.25
N ALA A 298 10.81 -13.00 13.00
CA ALA A 298 10.28 -13.86 14.06
C ALA A 298 11.40 -14.72 14.68
N PRO A 299 11.32 -15.07 15.99
CA PRO A 299 12.04 -16.23 16.51
C PRO A 299 11.62 -17.45 15.68
N SER A 300 12.56 -18.35 15.37
CA SER A 300 12.51 -19.38 14.31
C SER A 300 11.31 -20.36 14.34
N THR A 301 10.09 -19.87 14.13
CA THR A 301 8.83 -20.66 14.06
C THR A 301 8.66 -21.39 12.73
N GLY A 302 9.45 -21.02 11.71
CA GLY A 302 9.31 -21.51 10.34
C GLY A 302 8.12 -20.90 9.58
N MET A 303 7.31 -20.04 10.20
CA MET A 303 6.30 -19.24 9.52
C MET A 303 6.73 -17.77 9.56
N ALA A 304 6.93 -17.19 8.39
CA ALA A 304 7.10 -15.75 8.26
C ALA A 304 5.80 -15.06 8.71
N THR A 305 5.89 -14.19 9.71
CA THR A 305 4.76 -13.33 10.10
C THR A 305 4.93 -11.94 9.51
N ARG A 306 3.87 -11.38 8.94
CA ARG A 306 3.86 -10.02 8.40
C ARG A 306 3.23 -8.99 9.33
N ILE A 307 2.51 -9.48 10.34
CA ILE A 307 1.79 -8.66 11.30
C ILE A 307 2.05 -9.18 12.70
N MET A 308 2.22 -8.28 13.65
CA MET A 308 2.32 -8.60 15.06
C MET A 308 1.36 -7.72 15.85
N THR A 309 0.85 -8.24 16.95
CA THR A 309 -0.05 -7.51 17.85
C THR A 309 0.63 -7.21 19.18
N GLY A 310 0.23 -6.12 19.82
CA GLY A 310 0.68 -5.78 21.18
C GLY A 310 0.12 -6.76 22.22
N PRO A 311 0.55 -6.64 23.49
CA PRO A 311 0.12 -7.50 24.60
C PRO A 311 -1.42 -7.57 24.70
N ASP A 312 -2.09 -6.41 24.79
CA ASP A 312 -3.55 -6.29 24.84
C ASP A 312 -4.26 -6.50 23.47
N ARG A 313 -3.49 -6.71 22.40
CA ARG A 313 -3.94 -6.86 21.00
C ARG A 313 -4.70 -5.67 20.43
N ARG A 314 -4.77 -4.54 21.14
CA ARG A 314 -5.45 -3.32 20.67
C ARG A 314 -4.75 -2.71 19.46
N TYR A 315 -3.43 -2.81 19.44
CA TYR A 315 -2.61 -2.31 18.34
C TYR A 315 -1.93 -3.46 17.59
N ALA A 316 -1.84 -3.31 16.27
CA ALA A 316 -1.11 -4.22 15.39
C ALA A 316 -0.11 -3.45 14.54
N ALA A 317 1.10 -3.98 14.39
CA ALA A 317 2.16 -3.39 13.60
C ALA A 317 2.55 -4.32 12.45
N PHE A 318 2.88 -3.70 11.32
CA PHE A 318 3.44 -4.36 10.15
C PHE A 318 4.39 -3.40 9.45
N ALA A 319 5.27 -3.96 8.63
CA ALA A 319 6.20 -3.20 7.83
C ALA A 319 5.90 -3.40 6.35
N ALA A 320 5.97 -2.33 5.58
CA ALA A 320 5.82 -2.38 4.14
C ALA A 320 7.01 -1.68 3.48
N GLN A 321 7.51 -2.28 2.41
CA GLN A 321 8.47 -1.64 1.52
C GLN A 321 7.71 -0.70 0.60
N ALA A 322 7.89 0.60 0.76
CA ALA A 322 7.24 1.64 -0.04
C ALA A 322 8.29 2.49 -0.78
N SER A 323 7.90 3.05 -1.92
CA SER A 323 8.75 4.01 -2.64
C SER A 323 8.82 5.34 -1.89
N GLY A 324 10.03 5.78 -1.56
CA GLY A 324 10.27 7.03 -0.84
C GLY A 324 10.19 8.28 -1.73
N PRO A 325 10.04 9.49 -1.13
CA PRO A 325 10.06 10.74 -1.88
C PRO A 325 11.44 11.02 -2.48
N MET A 326 11.48 11.46 -3.75
CA MET A 326 12.71 11.82 -4.44
C MET A 326 13.32 13.11 -3.87
N GLY A 327 14.58 13.05 -3.43
CA GLY A 327 15.37 14.22 -3.03
C GLY A 327 15.75 15.08 -4.24
N LEU A 328 15.97 16.38 -4.03
CA LEU A 328 16.31 17.37 -5.08
C LEU A 328 17.73 17.21 -5.70
N GLY A 329 18.37 16.06 -5.53
CA GLY A 329 19.78 15.82 -5.89
C GLY A 329 19.95 15.01 -7.18
N MET A 330 20.97 15.36 -7.96
CA MET A 330 21.35 14.68 -9.22
C MET A 330 21.92 13.26 -9.01
N GLU A 331 21.98 12.76 -7.76
CA GLU A 331 22.42 11.41 -7.40
C GLU A 331 21.26 10.42 -7.15
N SER A 332 19.99 10.86 -7.22
CA SER A 332 18.83 10.03 -6.82
C SER A 332 17.88 9.63 -7.96
N TRP A 333 18.42 9.16 -9.09
CA TRP A 333 17.62 8.65 -10.22
C TRP A 333 17.07 7.23 -10.01
N TYR A 334 17.44 6.57 -8.90
CA TYR A 334 16.86 5.31 -8.45
C TYR A 334 15.81 5.59 -7.37
N ALA A 335 14.59 5.06 -7.54
CA ALA A 335 13.56 5.12 -6.51
C ALA A 335 14.11 4.49 -5.22
N LYS A 336 14.29 5.30 -4.18
CA LYS A 336 14.77 4.81 -2.89
C LYS A 336 13.61 4.08 -2.22
N LYS A 337 13.67 2.75 -2.16
CA LYS A 337 12.71 1.96 -1.37
C LYS A 337 12.99 2.18 0.12
N GLN A 338 11.96 2.52 0.87
CA GLN A 338 11.98 2.77 2.30
C GLN A 338 11.12 1.73 3.01
N VAL A 339 11.48 1.39 4.25
CA VAL A 339 10.65 0.53 5.09
C VAL A 339 9.78 1.41 5.96
N VAL A 340 8.48 1.36 5.70
CA VAL A 340 7.47 2.09 6.47
C VAL A 340 6.81 1.11 7.42
N VAL A 341 6.95 1.36 8.72
CA VAL A 341 6.23 0.64 9.76
C VAL A 341 4.94 1.39 10.03
N THR A 342 3.83 0.67 9.99
CA THR A 342 2.49 1.21 10.29
C THR A 342 1.91 0.47 11.47
N VAL A 343 1.34 1.22 12.41
CA VAL A 343 0.61 0.69 13.57
C VAL A 343 -0.88 1.02 13.40
N LEU A 344 -1.73 0.00 13.43
CA LEU A 344 -3.17 0.10 13.34
C LEU A 344 -3.82 -0.15 14.70
N ASP A 345 -4.85 0.63 15.03
CA ASP A 345 -5.84 0.26 16.02
C ASP A 345 -6.72 -0.86 15.44
N THR A 346 -6.73 -2.02 16.10
CA THR A 346 -7.38 -3.23 15.59
C THR A 346 -8.90 -3.25 15.81
N LEU A 347 -9.43 -2.35 16.64
CA LEU A 347 -10.87 -2.20 16.85
C LEU A 347 -11.52 -1.43 15.70
N THR A 348 -10.81 -0.44 15.15
CA THR A 348 -11.34 0.51 14.17
C THR A 348 -10.67 0.46 12.79
N GLY A 349 -9.47 -0.11 12.69
CA GLY A 349 -8.64 -0.10 11.49
C GLY A 349 -7.96 1.24 11.21
N ARG A 350 -7.93 2.16 12.18
CA ARG A 350 -7.28 3.47 12.04
C ARG A 350 -5.77 3.36 12.22
N VAL A 351 -5.01 4.13 11.45
CA VAL A 351 -3.57 4.28 11.68
C VAL A 351 -3.34 5.12 12.93
N ALA A 352 -2.68 4.52 13.92
CA ALA A 352 -2.27 5.15 15.16
C ALA A 352 -0.90 5.82 15.02
N ALA A 353 0.03 5.14 14.32
CA ALA A 353 1.36 5.67 14.04
C ALA A 353 1.90 5.16 12.71
N GLU A 354 2.71 5.97 12.04
CA GLU A 354 3.47 5.59 10.84
C GLU A 354 4.87 6.16 10.97
N HIS A 355 5.88 5.31 10.81
CA HIS A 355 7.27 5.71 10.96
C HIS A 355 8.14 5.00 9.92
N THR A 356 9.08 5.74 9.34
CA THR A 356 10.00 5.21 8.32
C THR A 356 11.32 4.86 8.98
N LEU A 357 11.69 3.59 8.90
CA LEU A 357 12.97 3.11 9.44
C LEU A 357 14.15 3.75 8.73
N ALA A 358 15.19 4.10 9.51
CA ALA A 358 16.42 4.63 8.97
C ALA A 358 17.22 3.52 8.28
N GLY A 359 17.57 3.70 7.01
CA GLY A 359 18.33 2.73 6.23
C GLY A 359 17.64 2.38 4.92
N GLN A 360 18.40 1.75 4.03
CA GLN A 360 17.92 1.31 2.73
C GLN A 360 17.71 -0.19 2.74
N LEU A 361 16.62 -0.62 2.11
CA LEU A 361 16.36 -2.03 1.88
C LEU A 361 16.63 -2.34 0.39
N ALA A 362 17.35 -3.45 0.12
CA ALA A 362 17.54 -3.92 -1.24
C ALA A 362 16.17 -4.16 -1.90
N ALA A 363 16.07 -3.90 -3.21
CA ALA A 363 14.80 -3.95 -3.93
C ALA A 363 14.09 -5.32 -3.85
N GLU A 364 14.85 -6.40 -3.66
CA GLU A 364 14.41 -7.79 -3.58
C GLU A 364 14.22 -8.30 -2.15
N ALA A 365 14.50 -7.49 -1.12
CA ALA A 365 14.43 -7.99 0.25
C ALA A 365 12.97 -8.14 0.71
N THR A 366 12.65 -9.31 1.24
CA THR A 366 11.29 -9.68 1.68
C THR A 366 11.12 -9.62 3.20
N THR A 367 12.17 -9.26 3.94
CA THR A 367 12.19 -9.26 5.41
C THR A 367 12.73 -7.92 5.92
N VAL A 368 12.14 -7.42 7.00
CA VAL A 368 12.62 -6.20 7.68
C VAL A 368 14.04 -6.42 8.20
N PRO A 369 14.94 -5.43 8.09
CA PRO A 369 16.25 -5.51 8.72
C PRO A 369 16.13 -5.72 10.23
N ALA A 370 16.76 -6.78 10.76
CA ALA A 370 16.76 -7.08 12.19
C ALA A 370 17.67 -6.15 13.02
N THR A 371 18.06 -5.00 12.46
CA THR A 371 18.95 -4.02 13.07
C THR A 371 18.20 -2.95 13.86
N GLN A 372 16.89 -2.81 13.67
CA GLN A 372 16.08 -1.81 14.35
C GLN A 372 14.87 -2.46 15.04
N PRO A 373 14.51 -1.98 16.25
CA PRO A 373 13.42 -2.57 17.00
C PRO A 373 12.09 -2.14 16.39
N ILE A 374 11.12 -3.04 16.48
CA ILE A 374 9.72 -2.72 16.27
C ILE A 374 8.97 -3.41 17.40
N GLN A 375 8.48 -2.64 18.36
CA GLN A 375 7.87 -3.19 19.57
C GLN A 375 6.56 -2.49 19.88
N LEU A 376 5.63 -3.25 20.45
CA LEU A 376 4.34 -2.76 20.92
C LEU A 376 4.20 -3.03 22.42
N THR A 377 3.73 -2.01 23.13
CA THR A 377 3.12 -2.08 24.46
C THR A 377 1.61 -1.86 24.29
N ASP A 378 0.86 -1.68 25.38
CA ASP A 378 -0.58 -1.39 25.30
C ASP A 378 -0.87 0.00 24.72
N THR A 379 0.04 0.96 24.94
CA THR A 379 -0.21 2.38 24.62
C THR A 379 0.88 3.05 23.80
N ALA A 380 2.04 2.42 23.65
CA ALA A 380 3.18 2.99 22.93
C ALA A 380 3.84 1.98 22.00
N ALA A 381 4.48 2.47 20.94
CA ALA A 381 5.33 1.69 20.04
C ALA A 381 6.76 2.22 20.03
N LEU A 382 7.74 1.32 20.05
CA LEU A 382 9.15 1.68 19.80
C LEU A 382 9.50 1.23 18.38
N ILE A 383 9.74 2.19 17.49
CA ILE A 383 10.02 1.94 16.08
C ILE A 383 11.36 2.62 15.74
N GLY A 384 12.38 1.82 15.45
CA GLY A 384 13.73 2.35 15.27
C GLY A 384 14.24 2.98 16.56
N THR A 385 14.46 4.29 16.55
CA THR A 385 14.92 5.05 17.72
C THR A 385 13.80 5.78 18.46
N GLU A 386 12.58 5.81 17.93
CA GLU A 386 11.50 6.64 18.48
C GLU A 386 10.47 5.79 19.22
N ALA A 387 10.19 6.18 20.47
CA ALA A 387 8.99 5.74 21.16
C ALA A 387 7.85 6.70 20.83
N ILE A 388 6.71 6.15 20.44
CA ILE A 388 5.55 6.88 19.93
C ILE A 388 4.34 6.49 20.78
N ASP A 389 3.62 7.49 21.28
CA ASP A 389 2.32 7.31 21.92
C ASP A 389 1.26 6.96 20.87
N LEU A 390 0.60 5.83 21.01
CA LEU A 390 -0.38 5.32 20.05
C LEU A 390 -1.75 5.99 20.19
N ALA A 391 -2.01 6.70 21.28
CA ALA A 391 -3.23 7.50 21.43
C ALA A 391 -3.15 8.81 20.65
N THR A 392 -1.99 9.46 20.66
CA THR A 392 -1.80 10.78 20.03
C THR A 392 -1.01 10.75 18.72
N GLY A 393 -0.27 9.66 18.46
CA GLY A 393 0.68 9.54 17.36
C GLY A 393 1.94 10.39 17.54
N THR A 394 2.19 10.91 18.75
CA THR A 394 3.33 11.81 19.02
C THR A 394 4.52 11.05 19.60
N THR A 395 5.73 11.49 19.27
CA THR A 395 6.96 10.93 19.82
C THR A 395 7.06 11.25 21.32
N LEU A 396 7.13 10.21 22.16
CA LEU A 396 7.37 10.31 23.60
C LEU A 396 8.82 10.70 23.88
N TRP A 397 9.75 9.98 23.26
CA TRP A 397 11.19 10.19 23.38
C TRP A 397 11.93 9.53 22.22
N THR A 398 13.20 9.89 22.05
CA THR A 398 14.08 9.36 21.00
C THR A 398 15.38 8.87 21.61
N LEU A 399 15.76 7.63 21.31
CA LEU A 399 17.01 7.02 21.74
C LEU A 399 18.17 7.40 20.81
N PRO A 400 19.41 7.40 21.34
CA PRO A 400 20.60 7.35 20.51
C PRO A 400 20.58 6.08 19.62
N GLU A 401 21.07 6.20 18.38
CA GLU A 401 21.12 5.08 17.43
C GLU A 401 21.89 3.87 17.98
N SER A 402 22.94 4.09 18.77
CA SER A 402 23.72 3.03 19.44
C SER A 402 22.92 2.19 20.43
N ASP A 403 21.85 2.74 20.99
CA ASP A 403 21.04 2.09 22.01
C ASP A 403 19.86 1.32 21.40
N ALA A 404 19.42 1.73 20.21
CA ALA A 404 18.37 1.07 19.45
C ALA A 404 18.92 -0.01 18.49
N ALA A 405 20.15 0.16 17.99
CA ALA A 405 20.68 -0.71 16.95
C ALA A 405 21.01 -2.12 17.45
N GLY A 406 20.37 -3.12 16.84
CA GLY A 406 20.81 -4.51 16.91
C GLY A 406 22.14 -4.72 16.19
N THR A 407 22.91 -5.72 16.60
CA THR A 407 24.19 -6.08 15.98
C THR A 407 24.15 -7.46 15.34
N THR A 408 25.16 -7.78 14.53
CA THR A 408 25.33 -9.12 13.97
C THR A 408 25.49 -10.14 15.11
N GLY A 409 24.49 -11.00 15.30
CA GLY A 409 24.44 -11.99 16.38
C GLY A 409 23.50 -11.63 17.55
N THR A 410 23.16 -10.35 17.71
CA THR A 410 22.21 -9.85 18.72
C THR A 410 21.20 -8.92 18.04
N PRO A 411 20.24 -9.47 17.30
CA PRO A 411 19.27 -8.65 16.57
C PRO A 411 18.45 -7.80 17.54
N ALA A 412 17.96 -6.66 17.05
CA ALA A 412 17.01 -5.85 17.80
C ALA A 412 15.71 -6.65 18.02
N HIS A 413 15.06 -6.43 19.16
CA HIS A 413 13.80 -7.10 19.46
C HIS A 413 12.67 -6.59 18.55
N VAL A 414 11.96 -7.53 17.93
CA VAL A 414 10.79 -7.27 17.10
C VAL A 414 9.66 -8.17 17.59
N GLY A 415 8.57 -7.56 18.06
CA GLY A 415 7.47 -8.30 18.67
C GLY A 415 6.74 -7.51 19.74
N PRO A 416 5.76 -8.11 20.42
CA PRO A 416 5.23 -7.56 21.66
C PRO A 416 6.32 -7.44 22.73
N ALA A 417 6.16 -6.48 23.63
CA ALA A 417 7.01 -6.26 24.80
C ALA A 417 6.17 -6.42 26.10
N GLY A 418 6.50 -5.67 27.16
CA GLY A 418 5.64 -5.51 28.33
C GLY A 418 4.37 -4.70 28.02
N HIS A 419 3.43 -4.64 28.96
CA HIS A 419 2.26 -3.76 28.84
C HIS A 419 2.65 -2.27 28.88
N SER A 420 3.77 -1.96 29.51
CA SER A 420 4.31 -0.60 29.68
C SER A 420 5.84 -0.53 29.60
N THR A 421 6.48 -1.57 29.07
CA THR A 421 7.94 -1.75 29.11
C THR A 421 8.47 -2.21 27.76
N PHE A 422 9.50 -1.55 27.25
CA PHE A 422 10.24 -1.94 26.05
C PHE A 422 11.50 -2.76 26.37
N VAL A 423 12.00 -3.48 25.37
CA VAL A 423 13.27 -4.23 25.43
C VAL A 423 14.27 -3.57 24.49
N LEU A 424 15.25 -2.83 25.00
CA LEU A 424 16.18 -2.08 24.13
C LEU A 424 17.24 -2.98 23.50
N ARG A 425 17.83 -3.86 24.30
CA ARG A 425 18.94 -4.71 23.88
C ARG A 425 18.82 -6.09 24.49
N SER A 426 19.10 -7.09 23.66
CA SER A 426 19.42 -8.44 24.11
C SER A 426 20.94 -8.58 24.09
N GLU A 427 21.55 -8.82 25.25
CA GLU A 427 22.98 -9.15 25.33
C GLU A 427 23.17 -10.65 25.07
N PRO A 428 24.21 -11.01 24.29
CA PRO A 428 24.42 -12.40 23.92
C PRO A 428 24.72 -13.22 25.18
N GLY A 429 23.96 -14.28 25.39
CA GLY A 429 24.21 -15.24 26.46
C GLY A 429 24.68 -16.57 25.90
N SER A 430 23.99 -17.64 26.28
CA SER A 430 24.18 -18.98 25.72
C SER A 430 23.20 -19.23 24.58
N ASP A 431 23.30 -20.38 23.91
CA ASP A 431 22.32 -20.79 22.89
C ASP A 431 20.89 -20.90 23.45
N MET A 432 20.76 -21.06 24.77
CA MET A 432 19.47 -21.24 25.46
C MET A 432 18.98 -19.96 26.15
N ALA A 433 19.87 -19.03 26.48
CA ALA A 433 19.51 -17.84 27.26
C ALA A 433 20.19 -16.56 26.78
N THR A 434 19.52 -15.43 26.95
CA THR A 434 20.01 -14.08 26.65
C THR A 434 19.65 -13.15 27.80
N ASP A 435 20.37 -12.04 27.95
CA ASP A 435 20.04 -11.03 28.95
C ASP A 435 19.31 -9.87 28.28
N LEU A 436 18.31 -9.31 28.94
CA LEU A 436 17.50 -8.20 28.44
C LEU A 436 17.76 -6.91 29.22
N VAL A 437 17.74 -5.80 28.50
CA VAL A 437 17.65 -4.45 29.09
C VAL A 437 16.23 -3.93 28.92
N LEU A 438 15.50 -3.87 30.03
CA LEU A 438 14.13 -3.41 30.12
C LEU A 438 14.08 -1.91 30.40
N VAL A 439 13.20 -1.20 29.70
CA VAL A 439 13.01 0.24 29.81
C VAL A 439 11.52 0.58 29.87
N PRO A 440 11.03 1.14 30.98
CA PRO A 440 9.66 1.63 31.08
C PRO A 440 9.35 2.68 30.01
N GLN A 441 8.15 2.64 29.45
CA GLN A 441 7.74 3.56 28.38
C GLN A 441 7.69 5.02 28.84
N ASP A 442 7.49 5.27 30.14
CA ASP A 442 7.34 6.59 30.75
C ASP A 442 8.65 7.17 31.31
N ASP A 443 9.70 6.35 31.41
CA ASP A 443 11.03 6.75 31.90
C ASP A 443 12.14 6.06 31.09
N PRO A 444 12.58 6.66 29.96
CA PRO A 444 13.60 6.07 29.09
C PRO A 444 15.00 5.96 29.72
N ASP A 445 15.26 6.69 30.80
CA ASP A 445 16.55 6.68 31.50
C ASP A 445 16.63 5.53 32.51
N ARG A 446 15.48 4.98 32.92
CA ARG A 446 15.41 3.84 33.82
C ARG A 446 15.67 2.54 33.06
N ARG A 447 16.86 1.96 33.28
CA ARG A 447 17.27 0.69 32.67
C ARG A 447 17.39 -0.40 33.72
N THR A 448 16.68 -1.50 33.51
CA THR A 448 16.71 -2.67 34.39
C THR A 448 17.23 -3.88 33.63
N HIS A 449 18.22 -4.57 34.19
CA HIS A 449 18.77 -5.78 33.60
C HIS A 449 18.01 -7.01 34.08
N LEU A 450 17.60 -7.86 33.15
CA LEU A 450 17.02 -9.17 33.41
C LEU A 450 17.90 -10.21 32.73
N SER A 451 18.66 -10.96 33.53
CA SER A 451 19.55 -12.00 33.01
C SER A 451 18.80 -13.30 32.71
N THR A 452 19.45 -14.23 32.01
CA THR A 452 19.00 -15.64 31.92
C THR A 452 17.59 -15.84 31.35
N VAL A 453 17.16 -14.98 30.42
CA VAL A 453 15.88 -15.12 29.71
C VAL A 453 15.98 -16.19 28.65
N ALA A 454 15.08 -17.16 28.65
CA ALA A 454 15.09 -18.23 27.68
C ALA A 454 14.85 -17.70 26.27
N THR A 455 15.65 -18.19 25.34
CA THR A 455 15.73 -17.65 23.98
C THR A 455 15.92 -18.75 22.95
N SER A 456 15.66 -18.43 21.69
CA SER A 456 16.07 -19.23 20.55
C SER A 456 16.71 -18.30 19.53
N ALA A 457 17.95 -18.59 19.14
CA ALA A 457 18.75 -17.72 18.26
C ALA A 457 18.80 -16.26 18.74
N ASN A 458 18.99 -16.04 20.05
CA ASN A 458 19.01 -14.72 20.71
C ASN A 458 17.73 -13.89 20.54
N ARG A 459 16.59 -14.53 20.26
CA ARG A 459 15.26 -13.91 20.24
C ARG A 459 14.40 -14.45 21.39
N PRO A 460 14.20 -13.67 22.47
CA PRO A 460 13.32 -14.08 23.56
C PRO A 460 11.86 -14.15 23.07
N LEU A 461 11.08 -15.05 23.68
CA LEU A 461 9.64 -15.09 23.48
C LEU A 461 8.96 -14.24 24.55
N ILE A 462 8.11 -13.31 24.12
CA ILE A 462 7.30 -12.46 25.01
C ILE A 462 5.84 -12.60 24.58
N ILE A 463 4.96 -12.95 25.52
CA ILE A 463 3.52 -13.06 25.31
C ILE A 463 2.82 -12.35 26.46
N ASP A 464 1.98 -11.38 26.14
CA ASP A 464 1.18 -10.62 27.13
C ASP A 464 2.04 -10.02 28.26
N GLY A 465 3.23 -9.50 27.91
CA GLY A 465 4.20 -8.96 28.87
C GLY A 465 4.93 -9.99 29.76
N TRP A 466 4.74 -11.29 29.52
CA TRP A 466 5.45 -12.36 30.22
C TRP A 466 6.53 -12.99 29.34
N THR A 467 7.62 -13.43 29.96
CA THR A 467 8.66 -14.24 29.31
C THR A 467 9.08 -15.42 30.18
N ILE A 468 9.89 -16.32 29.63
CA ILE A 468 10.45 -17.48 30.34
C ILE A 468 11.82 -17.10 30.87
N HIS A 469 12.03 -17.27 32.17
CA HIS A 469 13.27 -16.95 32.86
C HIS A 469 13.82 -18.20 33.56
N TYR A 470 15.08 -18.54 33.30
CA TYR A 470 15.75 -19.61 34.02
C TYR A 470 16.10 -19.17 35.44
N THR A 471 15.85 -20.04 36.40
CA THR A 471 16.14 -19.82 37.83
C THR A 471 17.50 -20.36 38.25
N ASP A 472 18.15 -21.11 37.35
CA ASP A 472 19.48 -21.69 37.44
C ASP A 472 20.22 -21.57 36.10
N GLU A 473 21.48 -22.02 36.06
CA GLU A 473 22.27 -22.00 34.83
C GLU A 473 21.62 -22.89 33.75
N PRO A 474 21.38 -22.39 32.51
CA PRO A 474 20.70 -23.12 31.46
C PRO A 474 21.53 -24.29 30.92
N THR A 475 20.96 -25.49 30.89
CA THR A 475 21.60 -26.70 30.36
C THR A 475 20.67 -27.49 29.45
N TYR A 476 21.17 -27.92 28.29
CA TYR A 476 20.32 -28.60 27.30
C TYR A 476 20.02 -30.06 27.67
N ALA A 477 20.99 -30.78 28.25
CA ALA A 477 20.92 -32.22 28.46
C ALA A 477 19.76 -32.65 29.37
N GLU A 478 19.54 -31.95 30.48
CA GLU A 478 18.47 -32.26 31.44
C GLU A 478 17.39 -31.17 31.51
N GLY A 479 17.55 -30.09 30.73
CA GLY A 479 16.85 -28.83 30.94
C GLY A 479 17.16 -28.18 32.29
N SER A 480 16.74 -26.93 32.40
CA SER A 480 16.95 -26.09 33.58
C SER A 480 15.62 -25.62 34.15
N LEU A 481 15.60 -25.31 35.44
CA LEU A 481 14.40 -24.86 36.12
C LEU A 481 14.03 -23.47 35.62
N ALA A 482 12.81 -23.31 35.11
CA ALA A 482 12.33 -22.04 34.61
C ALA A 482 11.06 -21.58 35.33
N ALA A 483 10.82 -20.28 35.24
CA ALA A 483 9.59 -19.62 35.68
C ALA A 483 9.11 -18.63 34.61
N ALA A 484 7.80 -18.41 34.54
CA ALA A 484 7.25 -17.27 33.83
C ALA A 484 7.44 -16.02 34.71
N ILE A 485 7.97 -14.95 34.12
CA ILE A 485 8.23 -13.67 34.81
C ILE A 485 7.60 -12.51 34.03
N ASN A 486 7.03 -11.54 34.75
CA ASN A 486 6.40 -10.37 34.18
C ASN A 486 7.43 -9.25 33.97
N LEU A 487 7.52 -8.72 32.75
CA LEU A 487 8.53 -7.70 32.40
C LEU A 487 8.27 -6.35 33.06
N ASP A 488 7.00 -5.96 33.24
CA ASP A 488 6.64 -4.68 33.85
C ASP A 488 6.97 -4.67 35.35
N GLU A 489 6.70 -5.77 36.04
CA GLU A 489 7.07 -5.95 37.46
C GLU A 489 8.60 -5.88 37.63
N VAL A 490 9.36 -6.53 36.75
CA VAL A 490 10.83 -6.47 36.76
C VAL A 490 11.33 -5.06 36.47
N ALA A 491 10.81 -4.39 35.44
CA ALA A 491 11.24 -3.03 35.12
C ALA A 491 10.95 -2.03 36.26
N ALA A 492 9.85 -2.23 36.98
CA ALA A 492 9.41 -1.39 38.10
C ALA A 492 10.14 -1.65 39.43
N GLY A 493 10.72 -2.84 39.65
CA GLY A 493 11.31 -3.22 40.95
C GLY A 493 12.71 -3.81 40.91
N GLY A 494 13.24 -4.13 39.73
CA GLY A 494 14.34 -5.09 39.59
C GLY A 494 13.83 -6.54 39.63
N THR A 495 14.73 -7.51 39.56
CA THR A 495 14.39 -8.93 39.68
C THR A 495 14.12 -9.35 41.14
N ASP A 496 14.72 -8.64 42.10
CA ASP A 496 14.59 -8.92 43.52
C ASP A 496 13.14 -8.68 44.00
N GLY A 497 12.46 -9.76 44.39
CA GLY A 497 11.10 -9.70 44.93
C GLY A 497 9.98 -9.85 43.90
N VAL A 498 10.29 -10.00 42.61
CA VAL A 498 9.30 -10.37 41.58
C VAL A 498 9.01 -11.87 41.69
N GLN A 499 7.73 -12.22 41.82
CA GLN A 499 7.33 -13.62 41.95
C GLN A 499 7.24 -14.30 40.59
N GLY A 500 8.22 -15.15 40.28
CA GLY A 500 8.14 -16.05 39.13
C GLY A 500 7.13 -17.19 39.36
N ILE A 501 6.44 -17.58 38.29
CA ILE A 501 5.49 -18.71 38.30
C ILE A 501 6.18 -19.93 37.71
N GLY A 502 6.43 -20.96 38.53
CA GLY A 502 7.25 -22.10 38.14
C GLY A 502 6.71 -22.88 36.94
N LEU A 503 7.58 -23.11 35.95
CA LEU A 503 7.30 -23.88 34.73
C LEU A 503 7.93 -25.28 34.76
N GLY A 504 8.70 -25.60 35.81
CA GLY A 504 9.46 -26.84 35.90
C GLY A 504 10.73 -26.81 35.04
N ARG A 505 11.24 -27.99 34.66
CA ARG A 505 12.46 -28.11 33.84
C ARG A 505 12.12 -27.99 32.36
N THR A 506 12.90 -27.19 31.64
CA THR A 506 12.73 -26.94 30.21
C THR A 506 14.05 -26.66 29.51
N VAL A 507 14.09 -26.84 28.20
CA VAL A 507 15.18 -26.41 27.32
C VAL A 507 14.90 -25.11 26.57
N GLY A 508 13.76 -24.45 26.84
CA GLY A 508 13.41 -23.15 26.29
C GLY A 508 11.98 -23.05 25.76
N PRO A 509 11.62 -21.93 25.11
CA PRO A 509 10.29 -21.72 24.56
C PRO A 509 9.97 -22.67 23.40
N ASP A 510 8.75 -23.20 23.36
CA ASP A 510 8.15 -23.75 22.14
C ASP A 510 7.53 -22.60 21.33
N LEU A 511 8.32 -22.07 20.40
CA LEU A 511 7.93 -20.89 19.61
C LEU A 511 6.73 -21.15 18.69
N VAL A 512 6.45 -22.40 18.33
CA VAL A 512 5.41 -22.73 17.34
C VAL A 512 4.04 -22.78 18.03
N ARG A 513 3.98 -23.37 19.22
CA ARG A 513 2.76 -23.49 20.02
C ARG A 513 2.42 -22.23 20.78
N SER A 514 3.42 -21.49 21.23
CA SER A 514 3.20 -20.29 22.05
C SER A 514 2.59 -19.16 21.22
N ARG A 515 1.29 -18.88 21.43
CA ARG A 515 0.55 -17.82 20.70
C ARG A 515 -0.18 -16.89 21.66
N THR A 516 -0.94 -17.48 22.56
CA THR A 516 -1.71 -16.81 23.60
C THR A 516 -1.19 -17.14 25.00
N SER A 517 -0.45 -18.24 25.13
CA SER A 517 0.16 -18.77 26.34
C SER A 517 1.65 -19.04 26.10
N LEU A 518 2.47 -18.97 27.15
CA LEU A 518 3.86 -19.39 27.08
C LEU A 518 3.94 -20.92 27.19
N VAL A 519 4.40 -21.57 26.14
CA VAL A 519 4.63 -23.03 26.10
C VAL A 519 6.12 -23.29 26.16
N THR A 520 6.53 -24.18 27.05
CA THR A 520 7.94 -24.56 27.24
C THR A 520 8.22 -25.92 26.62
N THR A 521 9.46 -26.17 26.23
CA THR A 521 9.91 -27.42 25.61
C THR A 521 10.52 -28.36 26.65
N ALA A 522 10.15 -29.63 26.62
CA ALA A 522 10.68 -30.67 27.49
C ALA A 522 12.15 -30.99 27.13
N PRO A 523 12.97 -31.37 28.13
CA PRO A 523 14.33 -31.85 27.87
C PRO A 523 14.34 -33.08 26.95
N PRO A 524 15.38 -33.24 26.13
CA PRO A 524 15.54 -34.43 25.29
C PRO A 524 15.60 -35.69 26.18
N THR A 525 14.99 -36.77 25.71
CA THR A 525 15.18 -38.10 26.30
C THR A 525 16.26 -38.84 25.51
N GLU A 526 16.96 -39.83 26.10
CA GLU A 526 18.09 -40.57 25.47
C GLU A 526 17.79 -41.18 24.08
N ARG A 527 16.52 -41.17 23.66
CA ARG A 527 16.10 -41.48 22.30
C ARG A 527 16.40 -40.30 21.38
N ASP A 528 17.64 -40.29 20.87
CA ASP A 528 18.05 -39.50 19.70
C ASP A 528 16.96 -39.62 18.61
N ASP A 529 16.55 -38.48 18.05
CA ASP A 529 15.49 -38.24 17.05
C ASP A 529 14.12 -37.76 17.57
N ALA A 530 13.90 -37.58 18.88
CA ALA A 530 12.60 -37.16 19.41
C ALA A 530 12.28 -35.67 19.17
N ILE A 531 11.16 -35.42 18.48
CA ILE A 531 10.55 -34.10 18.27
C ILE A 531 10.39 -33.35 19.62
N PRO A 532 10.65 -32.03 19.68
CA PRO A 532 10.42 -31.22 20.88
C PRO A 532 9.00 -31.40 21.42
N GLN A 533 8.86 -31.94 22.64
CA GLN A 533 7.58 -32.11 23.30
C GLN A 533 7.27 -30.91 24.21
N PRO A 534 6.00 -30.49 24.35
CA PRO A 534 5.66 -29.43 25.30
C PRO A 534 5.77 -29.95 26.74
N ALA A 535 6.40 -29.17 27.63
CA ALA A 535 6.58 -29.50 29.04
C ALA A 535 5.52 -28.85 29.93
N ALA A 536 5.44 -27.52 29.88
CA ALA A 536 4.50 -26.74 30.68
C ALA A 536 3.87 -25.64 29.83
N VAL A 537 2.68 -25.22 30.26
CA VAL A 537 1.96 -24.09 29.69
C VAL A 537 1.65 -23.11 30.79
N PHE A 538 1.97 -21.84 30.55
CA PHE A 538 1.59 -20.72 31.39
C PHE A 538 0.57 -19.84 30.68
N ASP A 539 -0.57 -19.66 31.34
CA ASP A 539 -1.64 -18.76 30.91
C ASP A 539 -1.47 -17.40 31.61
N PRO A 540 -1.17 -16.32 30.86
CA PRO A 540 -0.96 -15.00 31.43
C PRO A 540 -2.23 -14.38 32.02
N VAL A 541 -3.41 -14.78 31.55
CA VAL A 541 -4.71 -14.24 32.00
C VAL A 541 -5.02 -14.74 33.41
N THR A 542 -4.87 -16.05 33.63
CA THR A 542 -5.09 -16.65 34.95
C THR A 542 -3.87 -16.57 35.86
N ARG A 543 -2.69 -16.24 35.30
CA ARG A 543 -1.38 -16.31 35.97
C ARG A 543 -1.16 -17.69 36.60
N THR A 544 -1.46 -18.74 35.83
CA THR A 544 -1.26 -20.13 36.28
C THR A 544 -0.41 -20.91 35.30
N ALA A 545 0.39 -21.82 35.83
CA ALA A 545 1.16 -22.77 35.05
C ALA A 545 0.66 -24.19 35.31
N SER A 546 0.61 -25.00 34.26
CA SER A 546 0.23 -26.41 34.33
C SER A 546 1.11 -27.28 33.43
N PRO A 547 1.31 -28.57 33.75
CA PRO A 547 1.95 -29.50 32.83
C PRO A 547 1.18 -29.56 31.52
N ALA A 548 1.88 -29.61 30.38
CA ALA A 548 1.26 -29.50 29.06
C ALA A 548 0.16 -30.56 28.83
N GLY A 549 0.40 -31.83 29.17
CA GLY A 549 -0.61 -32.90 29.04
C GLY A 549 -1.83 -32.79 29.97
N ARG A 550 -1.93 -31.74 30.77
CA ARG A 550 -3.10 -31.44 31.64
C ARG A 550 -3.68 -30.06 31.41
N SER A 551 -3.10 -29.29 30.49
CA SER A 551 -3.61 -27.96 30.20
C SER A 551 -4.78 -28.05 29.22
N THR A 552 -5.76 -27.17 29.41
CA THR A 552 -6.92 -27.02 28.53
C THR A 552 -6.75 -25.86 27.56
N THR A 553 -5.63 -25.13 27.60
CA THR A 553 -5.36 -23.99 26.72
C THR A 553 -5.33 -24.43 25.26
N VAL A 554 -5.86 -23.61 24.36
CA VAL A 554 -5.97 -24.00 22.96
C VAL A 554 -4.62 -24.11 22.22
N ASP A 555 -3.59 -23.42 22.71
CA ASP A 555 -2.24 -23.39 22.13
C ASP A 555 -1.55 -24.78 22.06
N ILE A 556 -1.97 -25.73 22.90
CA ILE A 556 -1.42 -27.09 22.92
C ILE A 556 -2.37 -28.14 22.34
N THR A 557 -3.41 -27.70 21.62
CA THR A 557 -4.29 -28.59 20.87
C THR A 557 -3.46 -29.49 19.94
N THR A 558 -3.81 -30.76 19.91
CA THR A 558 -3.25 -31.73 18.95
C THR A 558 -4.18 -31.91 17.77
N PHE A 559 -3.58 -32.09 16.60
CA PHE A 559 -4.28 -32.32 15.34
C PHE A 559 -4.03 -33.76 14.88
N ALA A 560 -5.05 -34.39 14.33
CA ALA A 560 -4.93 -35.59 13.49
C ALA A 560 -5.81 -35.38 12.26
N ALA A 561 -5.47 -36.00 11.13
CA ALA A 561 -6.25 -35.86 9.91
C ALA A 561 -6.43 -37.19 9.20
N ASP A 562 -7.65 -37.45 8.76
CA ASP A 562 -8.03 -38.62 7.98
C ASP A 562 -8.63 -38.19 6.64
N LEU A 563 -8.35 -38.99 5.60
CA LEU A 563 -8.90 -38.78 4.26
C LEU A 563 -10.14 -39.66 4.06
N ASP A 564 -11.29 -39.04 3.88
CA ASP A 564 -12.48 -39.71 3.36
C ASP A 564 -12.42 -39.75 1.83
N ARG A 565 -12.08 -40.92 1.29
CA ARG A 565 -11.98 -41.13 -0.16
C ARG A 565 -13.33 -41.28 -0.85
N GLU A 566 -14.40 -41.62 -0.13
CA GLU A 566 -15.72 -41.77 -0.74
C GLU A 566 -16.36 -40.40 -1.00
N GLU A 567 -16.20 -39.48 -0.04
CA GLU A 567 -16.71 -38.11 -0.16
C GLU A 567 -15.68 -37.12 -0.73
N GLY A 568 -14.41 -37.52 -0.84
CA GLY A 568 -13.32 -36.64 -1.28
C GLY A 568 -13.09 -35.47 -0.31
N THR A 569 -13.11 -35.74 1.00
CA THR A 569 -12.97 -34.72 2.05
C THR A 569 -11.88 -35.10 3.06
N VAL A 570 -11.23 -34.09 3.65
CA VAL A 570 -10.28 -34.30 4.75
C VAL A 570 -10.99 -34.00 6.06
N LEU A 571 -10.97 -34.95 7.00
CA LEU A 571 -11.49 -34.77 8.35
C LEU A 571 -10.32 -34.43 9.28
N LEU A 572 -10.33 -33.23 9.84
CA LEU A 572 -9.33 -32.76 10.79
C LEU A 572 -9.88 -32.89 12.21
N HIS A 573 -9.27 -33.77 12.99
CA HIS A 573 -9.57 -33.99 14.41
C HIS A 573 -8.74 -33.05 15.27
N LEU A 574 -9.41 -32.21 16.05
CA LEU A 574 -8.82 -31.35 17.06
C LEU A 574 -9.08 -31.95 18.44
N VAL A 575 -8.02 -32.17 19.21
CA VAL A 575 -8.12 -32.79 20.53
C VAL A 575 -7.38 -31.92 21.54
N SER A 576 -8.06 -31.54 22.62
CA SER A 576 -7.42 -30.86 23.76
C SER A 576 -6.35 -31.76 24.36
N ALA A 577 -5.29 -31.19 24.94
CA ALA A 577 -4.14 -31.98 25.39
C ALA A 577 -4.48 -32.95 26.54
N ASP A 578 -5.48 -32.61 27.35
CA ASP A 578 -6.03 -33.48 28.39
C ASP A 578 -7.05 -34.51 27.86
N GLY A 579 -7.39 -34.45 26.57
CA GLY A 579 -8.36 -35.30 25.89
C GLY A 579 -9.82 -35.05 26.28
N SER A 580 -10.11 -34.01 27.06
CA SER A 580 -11.47 -33.73 27.54
C SER A 580 -12.42 -33.19 26.47
N VAL A 581 -11.88 -32.54 25.43
CA VAL A 581 -12.63 -31.94 24.33
C VAL A 581 -12.06 -32.41 23.01
N THR A 582 -12.93 -32.94 22.16
CA THR A 582 -12.62 -33.33 20.78
C THR A 582 -13.56 -32.60 19.84
N ASN A 583 -13.05 -32.17 18.68
CA ASN A 583 -13.85 -31.55 17.64
C ASN A 583 -13.37 -32.00 16.27
N ASP A 584 -14.32 -32.21 15.35
CA ASP A 584 -14.04 -32.73 14.02
C ASP A 584 -14.41 -31.67 12.98
N LEU A 585 -13.41 -31.20 12.25
CA LEU A 585 -13.57 -30.21 11.20
C LEU A 585 -13.51 -30.89 9.83
N LYS A 586 -14.63 -30.85 9.11
CA LYS A 586 -14.71 -31.36 7.74
C LYS A 586 -14.24 -30.31 6.74
N ILE A 587 -13.21 -30.65 5.97
CA ILE A 587 -12.65 -29.81 4.90
C ILE A 587 -13.10 -30.39 3.55
N THR A 588 -13.97 -29.67 2.85
CA THR A 588 -14.39 -30.01 1.48
C THR A 588 -13.27 -29.76 0.47
N ASP A 589 -13.33 -30.41 -0.70
CA ASP A 589 -12.26 -30.38 -1.71
C ASP A 589 -10.97 -31.04 -1.22
N GLY A 590 -11.11 -32.21 -0.60
CA GLY A 590 -10.02 -32.97 0.03
C GLY A 590 -8.83 -33.19 -0.89
N ASP A 591 -9.03 -33.29 -2.20
CA ASP A 591 -7.94 -33.42 -3.18
C ASP A 591 -6.90 -32.29 -3.11
N ARG A 592 -7.32 -31.05 -2.80
CA ARG A 592 -6.42 -29.90 -2.61
C ARG A 592 -5.63 -29.97 -1.31
N TYR A 593 -6.17 -30.68 -0.32
CA TYR A 593 -5.63 -30.77 1.04
C TYR A 593 -5.11 -32.18 1.38
N ASN A 594 -5.06 -33.10 0.42
CA ASN A 594 -4.56 -34.47 0.60
C ASN A 594 -3.11 -34.50 1.11
N ASN A 595 -2.33 -33.48 0.75
CA ASN A 595 -0.95 -33.34 1.23
C ASN A 595 -0.88 -33.20 2.76
N LEU A 596 -1.91 -32.63 3.38
CA LEU A 596 -2.04 -32.53 4.83
C LEU A 596 -2.03 -33.92 5.49
N VAL A 597 -2.81 -34.85 4.95
CA VAL A 597 -2.87 -36.23 5.45
C VAL A 597 -1.55 -36.94 5.14
N TYR A 598 -1.05 -36.81 3.91
CA TYR A 598 0.18 -37.48 3.48
C TYR A 598 1.42 -37.08 4.30
N GLN A 599 1.61 -35.78 4.58
CA GLN A 599 2.74 -35.30 5.37
C GLN A 599 2.67 -35.70 6.84
N ASN A 600 1.46 -35.90 7.36
CA ASN A 600 1.22 -36.16 8.78
C ASN A 600 0.82 -37.62 9.09
N GLN A 601 0.70 -38.50 8.09
CA GLN A 601 0.27 -39.90 8.26
C GLN A 601 1.20 -40.75 9.15
N ASN A 602 2.46 -40.35 9.26
CA ASN A 602 3.45 -41.03 10.10
C ASN A 602 3.65 -40.32 11.44
N ASN A 603 2.88 -39.25 11.72
CA ASN A 603 3.03 -38.52 12.96
C ASN A 603 2.56 -39.38 14.13
N GLY A 604 3.45 -39.65 15.07
CA GLY A 604 3.11 -40.20 16.38
C GLY A 604 2.33 -39.23 17.27
N PRO A 605 1.77 -39.70 18.40
CA PRO A 605 1.12 -38.85 19.40
C PRO A 605 2.06 -37.74 19.90
N GLY A 606 1.60 -36.49 19.79
CA GLY A 606 2.37 -35.31 20.21
C GLY A 606 3.39 -34.79 19.18
N GLU A 607 3.55 -35.48 18.04
CA GLU A 607 4.37 -34.98 16.94
C GLU A 607 3.76 -33.71 16.32
N ARG A 608 4.64 -32.88 15.74
CA ARG A 608 4.23 -31.60 15.16
C ARG A 608 3.39 -31.85 13.92
N PHE A 609 2.13 -31.42 13.97
CA PHE A 609 1.29 -31.37 12.80
C PHE A 609 1.74 -30.25 11.86
N ARG A 610 2.05 -30.60 10.61
CA ARG A 610 2.48 -29.66 9.56
C ARG A 610 1.26 -29.12 8.84
N ASP A 611 1.38 -27.89 8.34
CA ASP A 611 0.40 -27.24 7.48
C ASP A 611 -1.00 -27.02 8.09
N ALA A 612 -1.17 -27.21 9.40
CA ALA A 612 -2.32 -26.69 10.14
C ALA A 612 -1.89 -25.95 11.41
N SER A 613 -2.63 -24.91 11.78
CA SER A 613 -2.40 -24.20 13.03
C SER A 613 -3.67 -23.51 13.53
N LEU A 614 -3.69 -23.12 14.81
CA LEU A 614 -4.88 -22.57 15.44
C LEU A 614 -4.63 -21.22 16.12
N ILE A 615 -5.55 -20.27 15.93
CA ILE A 615 -5.50 -18.94 16.55
C ILE A 615 -6.80 -18.69 17.30
N ALA A 616 -6.68 -18.37 18.58
CA ALA A 616 -7.79 -17.89 19.39
C ALA A 616 -7.84 -16.35 19.34
N ALA A 617 -8.88 -15.82 18.69
CA ALA A 617 -9.19 -14.41 18.66
C ALA A 617 -10.52 -14.15 19.40
N PRO A 618 -10.76 -12.95 19.94
CA PRO A 618 -12.05 -12.59 20.50
C PRO A 618 -13.22 -13.01 19.61
N GLY A 619 -14.07 -13.91 20.10
CA GLY A 619 -15.30 -14.36 19.44
C GLY A 619 -15.15 -15.48 18.40
N ALA A 620 -13.93 -15.88 18.04
CA ALA A 620 -13.72 -16.92 17.04
C ALA A 620 -12.44 -17.73 17.29
N LEU A 621 -12.56 -19.04 17.12
CA LEU A 621 -11.42 -19.94 17.09
C LEU A 621 -11.13 -20.33 15.65
N LEU A 622 -9.94 -19.99 15.16
CA LEU A 622 -9.60 -20.12 13.75
C LEU A 622 -8.62 -21.26 13.55
N VAL A 623 -8.94 -22.14 12.62
CA VAL A 623 -8.04 -23.19 12.14
C VAL A 623 -7.57 -22.77 10.75
N PHE A 624 -6.28 -22.48 10.64
CA PHE A 624 -5.62 -22.20 9.38
C PHE A 624 -5.05 -23.51 8.82
N VAL A 625 -5.39 -23.82 7.58
CA VAL A 625 -4.96 -25.04 6.88
C VAL A 625 -4.31 -24.63 5.57
N LYS A 626 -3.08 -25.10 5.35
CA LYS A 626 -2.31 -24.83 4.13
C LYS A 626 -2.40 -26.03 3.19
N GLY A 627 -2.79 -25.77 1.94
CA GLY A 627 -2.74 -26.70 0.82
C GLY A 627 -1.44 -26.56 0.02
N GLU A 628 -1.38 -27.23 -1.14
CA GLU A 628 -0.19 -27.18 -2.01
C GLU A 628 -0.03 -25.83 -2.73
N TYR A 629 -1.15 -25.17 -3.08
CA TYR A 629 -1.20 -23.89 -3.81
C TYR A 629 -2.23 -22.90 -3.24
N ASP A 630 -2.92 -23.28 -2.17
CA ASP A 630 -4.07 -22.55 -1.64
C ASP A 630 -4.01 -22.64 -0.10
N ALA A 631 -4.77 -21.79 0.60
CA ALA A 631 -5.00 -21.94 2.02
C ALA A 631 -6.48 -21.76 2.38
N ARG A 632 -6.87 -22.25 3.56
CA ARG A 632 -8.23 -22.09 4.08
C ARG A 632 -8.21 -21.75 5.55
N ILE A 633 -9.04 -20.79 5.94
CA ILE A 633 -9.38 -20.49 7.32
C ILE A 633 -10.76 -21.08 7.61
N CYS A 634 -10.85 -21.86 8.68
CA CYS A 634 -12.11 -22.38 9.21
C CYS A 634 -12.33 -21.79 10.61
N ALA A 635 -13.43 -21.09 10.82
CA ALA A 635 -13.76 -20.52 12.12
C ALA A 635 -14.79 -21.37 12.86
N LEU A 636 -14.50 -21.72 14.11
CA LEU A 636 -15.40 -22.45 14.99
C LEU A 636 -16.18 -21.47 15.89
N ARG A 637 -17.50 -21.61 15.91
CA ARG A 637 -18.38 -20.85 16.82
C ARG A 637 -18.36 -21.51 18.18
N GLN A 638 -17.95 -20.76 19.21
CA GLN A 638 -17.97 -21.26 20.58
C GLN A 638 -19.42 -21.48 21.07
N PRO A 639 -19.66 -22.55 21.86
CA PRO A 639 -20.98 -22.89 22.39
C PRO A 639 -21.55 -21.88 23.40
#